data_AF-A0A954EXI9-F1
#
_entry.id   AF-A0A954EXI9-F1
#
_cell.length_a   1.000
_cell.length_b   1.000
_cell.length_c   1.000
_cell.angle_alpha   90.00
_cell.angle_beta   90.00
_cell.angle_gamma   90.00
#
_symmetry.space_group_name_H-M   'P 1'
#
loop_
_entity.id
_entity.type
_entity.pdbx_description
1 polymer ?
#
loop_
_entity_poly.entity_id
_entity_poly.type
_entity_poly.pdbx_seq_one_letter_code
_entity_poly.pdbx_strand_id
1 'polypeptide(L)'
;HVYGHCDFFKNNAWFAPTNRKMLDQMANHASRVNRYIDRYGYETVERFIDACLSLENLIDPHAPHIQREAKPKRPEKKSEQSKEERDSALSFDREPGKFLAKEYMDSFVNPPEVLERERQRRREKEEAETATRSFPERPQRDVLKFLLRYAPLREWQHDILAMIRDEAYYFAPQGQTKIMNEGWASYWHSTIMTRHGLTDAEVIDYADHHSGTMAMSPQRLNPYKIGIELFRDIEERWNKGQFGAEWEECNDDYERKHWDKQLGLGRDKIFEIRRIHNDVTFIDTFFTEEFCRKHKMFMFAYNDSSGNYEIASREFQAVKQQLLKSLTNHGRPFIYVQDGNYRNRGELYLRHDFQGVELKQDYANDSLANLQRIWGRPVHIETVVDDQLTVMSYDGTHHEIRSA
;
A
#
# COMPACT_ATOMS: atom_id res chain seq x y z
N HIS A 1 -26.94 -10.89 -2.95
CA HIS A 1 -25.59 -10.43 -2.55
C HIS A 1 -24.60 -10.43 -3.72
N VAL A 2 -24.36 -11.60 -4.33
CA VAL A 2 -23.38 -11.78 -5.45
C VAL A 2 -23.54 -10.74 -6.56
N TYR A 3 -24.77 -10.46 -7.00
CA TYR A 3 -25.02 -9.43 -8.03
C TYR A 3 -24.48 -8.04 -7.66
N GLY A 4 -24.52 -7.66 -6.38
CA GLY A 4 -23.98 -6.40 -5.90
C GLY A 4 -22.46 -6.35 -6.01
N HIS A 5 -21.75 -7.43 -5.65
CA HIS A 5 -20.31 -7.52 -5.86
C HIS A 5 -19.94 -7.47 -7.35
N CYS A 6 -20.65 -8.23 -8.20
CA CYS A 6 -20.40 -8.21 -9.63
C CYS A 6 -20.56 -6.80 -10.22
N ASP A 7 -21.60 -6.07 -9.81
CA ASP A 7 -21.77 -4.68 -10.20
C ASP A 7 -20.66 -3.77 -9.65
N PHE A 8 -20.26 -3.94 -8.39
CA PHE A 8 -19.20 -3.15 -7.76
C PHE A 8 -17.86 -3.33 -8.49
N PHE A 9 -17.41 -4.58 -8.66
CA PHE A 9 -16.15 -4.91 -9.32
C PHE A 9 -16.10 -4.43 -10.78
N LYS A 10 -17.23 -4.47 -11.48
CA LYS A 10 -17.31 -4.03 -12.87
C LYS A 10 -17.19 -2.51 -13.04
N ASN A 11 -17.67 -1.75 -12.06
CA ASN A 11 -17.95 -0.32 -12.24
C ASN A 11 -17.23 0.62 -11.26
N ASN A 12 -16.46 0.10 -10.30
CA ASN A 12 -15.62 0.91 -9.43
C ASN A 12 -14.23 1.15 -10.08
N ALA A 13 -13.76 2.39 -10.05
CA ALA A 13 -12.52 2.82 -10.70
C ALA A 13 -11.27 2.07 -10.21
N TRP A 14 -11.23 1.64 -8.94
CA TRP A 14 -10.09 0.94 -8.35
C TRP A 14 -9.91 -0.49 -8.89
N PHE A 15 -10.98 -1.08 -9.45
CA PHE A 15 -10.94 -2.37 -10.13
C PHE A 15 -10.63 -2.25 -11.62
N ALA A 16 -10.60 -1.05 -12.19
CA ALA A 16 -10.28 -0.84 -13.60
C ALA A 16 -8.98 -1.51 -14.09
N PRO A 17 -7.85 -1.51 -13.33
CA PRO A 17 -6.62 -2.17 -13.77
C PRO A 17 -6.61 -3.69 -13.54
N THR A 18 -7.61 -4.27 -12.87
CA THR A 18 -7.62 -5.70 -12.54
C THR A 18 -7.88 -6.56 -13.77
N ASN A 19 -7.22 -7.72 -13.84
CA ASN A 19 -7.46 -8.66 -14.92
C ASN A 19 -8.83 -9.35 -14.77
N ARG A 20 -9.68 -9.22 -15.79
CA ARG A 20 -10.99 -9.87 -15.87
C ARG A 20 -10.94 -11.38 -16.11
N LYS A 21 -9.80 -11.91 -16.54
CA LYS A 21 -9.55 -13.35 -16.75
C LYS A 21 -8.62 -13.92 -15.68
N MET A 22 -8.70 -13.41 -14.45
CA MET A 22 -7.83 -13.86 -13.37
C MET A 22 -7.96 -15.37 -13.10
N LEU A 23 -9.15 -15.96 -13.23
CA LEU A 23 -9.31 -17.42 -13.08
C LEU A 23 -8.45 -18.22 -14.07
N ASP A 24 -8.39 -17.80 -15.33
CA ASP A 24 -7.54 -18.43 -16.34
C ASP A 24 -6.04 -18.21 -16.00
N GLN A 25 -5.67 -17.03 -15.49
CA GLN A 25 -4.30 -16.76 -15.04
C GLN A 25 -3.90 -17.62 -13.85
N MET A 26 -4.73 -17.72 -12.81
CA MET A 26 -4.46 -18.57 -11.64
C MET A 26 -4.34 -20.05 -12.04
N ALA A 27 -5.17 -20.53 -12.97
CA ALA A 27 -5.03 -21.89 -13.50
C ALA A 27 -3.70 -22.09 -14.24
N ASN A 28 -3.26 -21.09 -15.00
CA ASN A 28 -1.94 -21.10 -15.64
C ASN A 28 -0.80 -21.03 -14.61
N HIS A 29 -0.92 -20.23 -13.56
CA HIS A 29 0.04 -20.16 -12.45
C HIS A 29 0.16 -21.52 -11.76
N ALA A 30 -0.97 -22.13 -11.37
CA ALA A 30 -1.01 -23.46 -10.77
C ALA A 30 -0.32 -24.52 -11.65
N SER A 31 -0.58 -24.50 -12.95
CA SER A 31 0.07 -25.41 -13.91
C SER A 31 1.59 -25.23 -13.96
N ARG A 32 2.09 -24.00 -13.85
CA ARG A 32 3.54 -23.71 -13.82
C ARG A 32 4.17 -24.11 -12.51
N VAL A 33 3.50 -23.84 -11.39
CA VAL A 33 3.92 -24.27 -10.05
C VAL A 33 4.04 -25.80 -10.00
N ASN A 34 3.07 -26.54 -10.55
CA ASN A 34 3.14 -28.00 -10.62
C ASN A 34 4.37 -28.50 -11.40
N ARG A 35 4.73 -27.86 -12.53
CA ARG A 35 5.96 -28.19 -13.26
C ARG A 35 7.23 -27.94 -12.45
N TYR A 36 7.23 -26.91 -11.59
CA TYR A 36 8.34 -26.66 -10.68
C TYR A 36 8.38 -27.68 -9.54
N ILE A 37 7.22 -28.10 -9.02
CA ILE A 37 7.12 -29.18 -8.03
C ILE A 37 7.70 -30.48 -8.60
N ASP A 38 7.35 -30.84 -9.84
CA ASP A 38 7.87 -32.05 -10.50
C ASP A 38 9.40 -32.01 -10.67
N ARG A 39 9.97 -30.82 -10.88
CA ARG A 39 11.41 -30.65 -11.14
C ARG A 39 12.26 -30.47 -9.87
N TYR A 40 11.75 -29.77 -8.86
CA TYR A 40 12.51 -29.34 -7.68
C TYR A 40 12.01 -29.97 -6.36
N GLY A 41 10.90 -30.70 -6.41
CA GLY A 41 10.26 -31.33 -5.26
C GLY A 41 9.28 -30.41 -4.54
N TYR A 42 8.23 -31.03 -3.99
CA TYR A 42 7.12 -30.33 -3.33
C TYR A 42 7.60 -29.42 -2.18
N GLU A 43 8.33 -29.96 -1.20
CA GLU A 43 8.75 -29.21 -0.02
C GLU A 43 9.66 -28.00 -0.32
N THR A 44 10.41 -28.06 -1.43
CA THR A 44 11.30 -26.96 -1.83
C THR A 44 10.50 -25.80 -2.41
N VAL A 45 9.50 -26.13 -3.24
CA VAL A 45 8.63 -25.13 -3.88
C VAL A 45 7.64 -24.54 -2.88
N GLU A 46 6.97 -25.37 -2.09
CA GLU A 46 6.02 -24.94 -1.05
C GLU A 46 6.68 -23.97 -0.07
N ARG A 47 7.84 -24.33 0.49
CA ARG A 47 8.57 -23.48 1.44
C ARG A 47 8.98 -22.13 0.86
N PHE A 48 9.21 -22.05 -0.47
CA PHE A 48 9.49 -20.79 -1.15
C PHE A 48 8.21 -19.99 -1.39
N ILE A 49 7.12 -20.65 -1.76
CA ILE A 49 5.79 -20.04 -1.89
C ILE A 49 5.35 -19.46 -0.54
N ASP A 50 5.47 -20.19 0.56
CA ASP A 50 5.12 -19.72 1.91
C ASP A 50 5.92 -18.47 2.29
N ALA A 51 7.22 -18.46 2.00
CA ALA A 51 8.07 -17.30 2.24
C ALA A 51 7.58 -16.08 1.42
N CYS A 52 7.22 -16.28 0.15
CA CYS A 52 6.72 -15.21 -0.70
C CYS A 52 5.32 -14.71 -0.26
N LEU A 53 4.41 -15.63 0.07
CA LEU A 53 3.05 -15.32 0.54
C LEU A 53 3.07 -14.55 1.87
N SER A 54 4.00 -14.88 2.77
CA SER A 54 4.16 -14.12 4.02
C SER A 54 4.50 -12.64 3.81
N LEU A 55 5.01 -12.30 2.62
CA LEU A 55 5.43 -10.96 2.23
C LEU A 55 4.51 -10.31 1.19
N GLU A 56 3.42 -10.98 0.78
CA GLU A 56 2.54 -10.52 -0.33
C GLU A 56 1.99 -9.10 -0.13
N ASN A 57 1.92 -8.67 1.12
CA ASN A 57 1.43 -7.36 1.54
C ASN A 57 2.47 -6.23 1.40
N LEU A 58 3.75 -6.54 1.14
CA LEU A 58 4.84 -5.57 0.97
C LEU A 58 4.96 -5.08 -0.49
N ILE A 59 3.82 -4.96 -1.17
CA ILE A 59 3.69 -4.28 -2.47
C ILE A 59 3.37 -2.79 -2.26
N ASP A 60 3.50 -1.97 -3.31
CA ASP A 60 2.88 -0.65 -3.34
C ASP A 60 1.54 -0.75 -4.10
N PRO A 61 0.37 -0.76 -3.43
CA PRO A 61 -0.92 -0.89 -4.07
C PRO A 61 -1.24 0.23 -5.07
N HIS A 62 -0.57 1.37 -4.95
CA HIS A 62 -0.79 2.51 -5.85
C HIS A 62 0.14 2.51 -7.07
N ALA A 63 1.15 1.63 -7.13
CA ALA A 63 2.08 1.56 -8.25
C ALA A 63 1.41 1.37 -9.64
N PRO A 64 0.30 0.62 -9.79
CA PRO A 64 -0.41 0.50 -11.07
C PRO A 64 -0.98 1.84 -11.56
N HIS A 65 -1.31 2.74 -10.65
CA HIS A 65 -1.91 4.05 -10.94
C HIS A 65 -0.87 5.17 -10.99
N ILE A 66 0.21 5.05 -10.21
CA ILE A 66 1.23 6.09 -10.03
C ILE A 66 2.60 5.51 -10.37
N GLN A 67 3.13 5.86 -11.55
CA GLN A 67 4.50 5.51 -11.92
C GLN A 67 5.48 6.47 -11.23
N ARG A 68 5.99 6.05 -10.06
CA ARG A 68 6.95 6.81 -9.24
C ARG A 68 8.41 6.65 -9.69
N GLU A 69 8.68 5.65 -10.53
CA GLU A 69 9.99 5.40 -11.13
C GLU A 69 10.07 6.02 -12.53
N ALA A 70 11.20 6.67 -12.85
CA ALA A 70 11.54 6.92 -14.24
C ALA A 70 11.66 5.57 -14.95
N LYS A 71 10.98 5.40 -16.09
CA LYS A 71 11.16 4.21 -16.93
C LYS A 71 12.66 3.99 -17.12
N PRO A 72 13.17 2.75 -16.96
CA PRO A 72 14.55 2.48 -17.30
C PRO A 72 14.73 2.96 -18.74
N LYS A 73 15.65 3.92 -18.94
CA LYS A 73 16.02 4.32 -20.30
C LYS A 73 16.42 3.02 -20.97
N ARG A 74 15.62 2.56 -21.95
CA ARG A 74 16.08 1.52 -22.87
C ARG A 74 17.47 1.96 -23.30
N PRO A 75 18.47 1.07 -23.33
CA PRO A 75 19.71 1.42 -23.99
C PRO A 75 19.32 1.76 -25.42
N GLU A 76 19.20 3.06 -25.72
CA GLU A 76 19.18 3.53 -27.08
C GLU A 76 20.43 2.92 -27.66
N LYS A 77 20.28 2.07 -28.68
CA LYS A 77 21.36 1.78 -29.61
C LYS A 77 21.70 3.13 -30.24
N LYS A 78 22.49 3.94 -29.54
CA LYS A 78 23.24 5.03 -30.13
C LYS A 78 24.14 4.32 -31.12
N SER A 79 23.79 4.41 -32.39
CA SER A 79 24.66 4.09 -33.50
C SER A 79 26.06 4.59 -33.15
N GLU A 80 27.02 3.69 -33.03
CA GLU A 80 28.42 4.01 -32.70
C GLU A 80 29.01 5.06 -33.67
N GLN A 81 28.43 5.18 -34.87
CA GLN A 81 28.84 6.14 -35.90
C GLN A 81 28.60 7.62 -35.56
N SER A 82 27.68 8.00 -34.67
CA SER A 82 27.41 9.43 -34.39
C SER A 82 28.20 10.01 -33.21
N LYS A 83 28.96 9.17 -32.50
CA LYS A 83 29.92 9.60 -31.47
C LYS A 83 31.32 9.78 -32.04
N GLU A 84 31.76 8.90 -32.95
CA GLU A 84 33.12 8.96 -33.51
C GLU A 84 33.38 10.25 -34.30
N GLU A 85 32.39 10.80 -35.01
CA GLU A 85 32.56 12.07 -35.74
C GLU A 85 32.45 13.34 -34.88
N ARG A 86 31.90 13.25 -33.65
CA ARG A 86 31.87 14.38 -32.71
C ARG A 86 33.04 14.38 -31.73
N ASP A 87 33.59 13.20 -31.42
CA ASP A 87 34.74 13.06 -30.54
C ASP A 87 36.09 13.23 -31.29
N SER A 88 36.15 13.04 -32.63
CA SER A 88 37.40 13.22 -33.39
C SER A 88 37.85 14.68 -33.59
N ALA A 89 36.99 15.67 -33.33
CA ALA A 89 37.30 17.09 -33.48
C ALA A 89 37.71 17.78 -32.16
N LEU A 90 37.70 17.06 -31.03
CA LEU A 90 38.00 17.60 -29.69
C LEU A 90 38.97 16.73 -28.86
N SER A 91 39.62 15.74 -29.47
CA SER A 91 40.60 14.88 -28.81
C SER A 91 41.97 15.54 -28.67
N PHE A 92 42.08 16.46 -27.72
CA PHE A 92 43.31 16.62 -26.93
C PHE A 92 42.94 16.25 -25.50
N ASP A 93 43.66 15.31 -24.90
CA ASP A 93 43.47 14.81 -23.54
C ASP A 93 43.19 15.95 -22.54
N ARG A 94 41.91 16.18 -22.25
CA ARG A 94 41.49 17.13 -21.21
C ARG A 94 41.45 16.38 -19.89
N GLU A 95 42.53 16.46 -19.13
CA GLU A 95 42.43 16.19 -17.70
C GLU A 95 41.44 17.20 -17.08
N PRO A 96 40.34 16.74 -16.46
CA PRO A 96 39.35 17.64 -15.90
C PRO A 96 39.95 18.41 -14.72
N GLY A 97 40.01 19.75 -14.84
CA GLY A 97 40.64 20.65 -13.87
C GLY A 97 41.89 21.38 -14.40
N LYS A 98 42.41 20.98 -15.58
CA LYS A 98 43.56 21.64 -16.20
C LYS A 98 43.12 22.78 -17.14
N PHE A 99 43.64 23.98 -16.95
CA PHE A 99 43.42 25.10 -17.87
C PHE A 99 44.32 24.98 -19.11
N LEU A 100 43.86 25.46 -20.26
CA LEU A 100 44.65 25.48 -21.50
C LEU A 100 45.81 26.48 -21.37
N ALA A 101 47.04 25.97 -21.33
CA ALA A 101 48.27 26.77 -21.27
C ALA A 101 49.30 26.27 -22.30
N LYS A 102 50.16 27.17 -22.78
CA LYS A 102 51.33 26.79 -23.58
C LYS A 102 52.36 26.10 -22.67
N GLU A 103 53.18 25.21 -23.22
CA GLU A 103 54.11 24.33 -22.48
C GLU A 103 55.01 25.07 -21.46
N TYR A 104 55.46 26.28 -21.79
CA TYR A 104 56.29 27.12 -20.91
C TYR A 104 55.52 27.85 -19.79
N MET A 105 54.19 27.91 -19.89
CA MET A 105 53.29 28.55 -18.92
C MET A 105 52.48 27.54 -18.12
N ASP A 106 52.52 26.25 -18.47
CA ASP A 106 51.72 25.21 -17.85
C ASP A 106 52.03 25.05 -16.35
N SER A 107 53.30 25.18 -15.94
CA SER A 107 53.71 25.11 -14.53
C SER A 107 53.22 26.28 -13.67
N PHE A 108 52.97 27.45 -14.27
CA PHE A 108 52.44 28.64 -13.59
C PHE A 108 50.92 28.73 -13.64
N VAL A 109 50.31 28.29 -14.74
CA VAL A 109 48.86 28.30 -14.96
C VAL A 109 48.19 27.10 -14.30
N ASN A 110 48.86 25.95 -14.25
CA ASN A 110 48.42 24.72 -13.62
C ASN A 110 49.48 24.19 -12.62
N PRO A 111 49.70 24.87 -11.48
CA PRO A 111 50.65 24.40 -10.48
C PRO A 111 50.31 22.96 -10.02
N PRO A 112 51.29 22.02 -10.02
CA PRO A 112 51.03 20.61 -9.70
C PRO A 112 50.38 20.42 -8.33
N GLU A 113 50.81 21.19 -7.33
CA GLU A 113 50.29 21.12 -5.95
C GLU A 113 48.80 21.48 -5.84
N VAL A 114 48.31 22.41 -6.67
CA VAL A 114 46.91 22.86 -6.67
C VAL A 114 46.02 21.82 -7.36
N LEU A 115 46.50 21.26 -8.49
CA LEU A 115 45.82 20.19 -9.21
C LEU A 115 45.70 18.91 -8.37
N GLU A 116 46.75 18.53 -7.65
CA GLU A 116 46.72 17.38 -6.73
C GLU A 116 45.72 17.59 -5.59
N ARG A 117 45.67 18.79 -5.01
CA ARG A 117 44.72 19.14 -3.94
C ARG A 117 43.27 19.15 -4.43
N GLU A 118 43.01 19.63 -5.65
CA GLU A 118 41.70 19.56 -6.27
C GLU A 118 41.29 18.13 -6.61
N ARG A 119 42.21 17.31 -7.14
CA ARG A 119 41.98 15.88 -7.39
C ARG A 119 41.66 15.14 -6.09
N GLN A 120 42.40 15.42 -5.01
CA GLN A 120 42.17 14.81 -3.71
C GLN A 120 40.82 15.24 -3.12
N ARG A 121 40.50 16.54 -3.11
CA ARG A 121 39.17 17.03 -2.71
C ARG A 121 38.04 16.43 -3.52
N ARG A 122 38.26 16.25 -4.82
CA ARG A 122 37.26 15.65 -5.71
C ARG A 122 37.10 14.16 -5.45
N ARG A 123 38.19 13.42 -5.18
CA ARG A 123 38.13 12.02 -4.73
C ARG A 123 37.44 11.91 -3.38
N GLU A 124 37.79 12.72 -2.40
CA GLU A 124 37.15 12.74 -1.07
C GLU A 124 35.65 13.07 -1.19
N LYS A 125 35.28 14.01 -2.07
CA LYS A 125 33.89 14.36 -2.35
C LYS A 125 33.16 13.24 -3.10
N GLU A 126 33.76 12.63 -4.11
CA GLU A 126 33.20 11.50 -4.85
C GLU A 126 33.05 10.28 -3.92
N GLU A 127 34.04 9.99 -3.08
CA GLU A 127 34.01 8.94 -2.05
C GLU A 127 32.91 9.21 -1.02
N ALA A 128 32.78 10.44 -0.50
CA ALA A 128 31.71 10.84 0.41
C ALA A 128 30.32 10.76 -0.25
N GLU A 129 30.20 11.15 -1.52
CA GLU A 129 28.97 11.05 -2.32
C GLU A 129 28.60 9.59 -2.62
N THR A 130 29.57 8.71 -2.90
CA THR A 130 29.32 7.27 -3.03
C THR A 130 28.99 6.60 -1.69
N ALA A 131 29.61 7.03 -0.59
CA ALA A 131 29.34 6.51 0.75
C ALA A 131 27.94 6.90 1.26
N THR A 132 27.38 8.01 0.76
CA THR A 132 26.01 8.46 1.09
C THR A 132 24.94 8.02 0.09
N ARG A 133 25.33 7.45 -1.06
CA ARG A 133 24.37 6.90 -2.03
C ARG A 133 23.81 5.58 -1.53
N SER A 134 22.57 5.61 -1.05
CA SER A 134 21.79 4.39 -0.86
C SER A 134 21.37 3.81 -2.21
N PHE A 135 21.36 2.49 -2.33
CA PHE A 135 20.77 1.81 -3.47
C PHE A 135 19.50 1.13 -3.00
N PRO A 136 18.30 1.56 -3.38
CA PRO A 136 17.97 2.48 -4.46
C PRO A 136 18.11 3.96 -4.09
N GLU A 137 18.25 4.83 -5.10
CA GLU A 137 18.38 6.30 -4.93
C GLU A 137 17.24 6.92 -4.12
N ARG A 138 16.07 6.29 -4.15
CA ARG A 138 14.90 6.66 -3.35
C ARG A 138 14.33 5.41 -2.69
N PRO A 139 13.86 5.51 -1.43
CA PRO A 139 13.26 4.39 -0.75
C PRO A 139 12.09 3.79 -1.55
N GLN A 140 12.07 2.46 -1.69
CA GLN A 140 11.05 1.76 -2.48
C GLN A 140 10.04 1.07 -1.58
N ARG A 141 8.75 1.39 -1.77
CA ARG A 141 7.65 0.77 -1.02
C ARG A 141 7.34 -0.65 -1.51
N ASP A 142 7.49 -0.91 -2.80
CA ASP A 142 7.23 -2.22 -3.39
C ASP A 142 8.44 -3.13 -3.20
N VAL A 143 8.50 -3.76 -2.03
CA VAL A 143 9.60 -4.66 -1.63
C VAL A 143 9.65 -5.87 -2.56
N LEU A 144 8.50 -6.43 -2.95
CA LEU A 144 8.45 -7.60 -3.84
C LEU A 144 9.03 -7.28 -5.22
N LYS A 145 8.72 -6.09 -5.78
CA LYS A 145 9.35 -5.63 -7.03
C LYS A 145 10.85 -5.41 -6.88
N PHE A 146 11.30 -4.86 -5.75
CA PHE A 146 12.73 -4.70 -5.46
C PHE A 146 13.44 -6.06 -5.45
N LEU A 147 12.87 -7.04 -4.75
CA LEU A 147 13.39 -8.41 -4.70
C LEU A 147 13.40 -9.05 -6.08
N LEU A 148 12.34 -8.95 -6.87
CA LEU A 148 12.31 -9.47 -8.25
C LEU A 148 13.45 -8.92 -9.12
N ARG A 149 13.80 -7.65 -8.93
CA ARG A 149 14.78 -6.98 -9.78
C ARG A 149 16.23 -7.24 -9.34
N TYR A 150 16.47 -7.41 -8.05
CA TYR A 150 17.83 -7.37 -7.50
C TYR A 150 18.20 -8.56 -6.62
N ALA A 151 17.24 -9.37 -6.15
CA ALA A 151 17.55 -10.55 -5.36
C ALA A 151 18.16 -11.64 -6.26
N PRO A 152 19.10 -12.45 -5.73
CA PRO A 152 19.78 -13.52 -6.48
C PRO A 152 18.89 -14.76 -6.64
N LEU A 153 17.75 -14.61 -7.33
CA LEU A 153 16.76 -15.67 -7.51
C LEU A 153 17.08 -16.57 -8.70
N ARG A 154 16.80 -17.87 -8.56
CA ARG A 154 16.75 -18.79 -9.70
C ARG A 154 15.55 -18.47 -10.59
N GLU A 155 15.57 -18.88 -11.85
CA GLU A 155 14.48 -18.61 -12.80
C GLU A 155 13.10 -19.00 -12.26
N TRP A 156 12.97 -20.19 -11.67
CA TRP A 156 11.69 -20.66 -11.11
C TRP A 156 11.26 -19.87 -9.86
N GLN A 157 12.21 -19.40 -9.04
CA GLN A 157 11.93 -18.58 -7.86
C GLN A 157 11.47 -17.19 -8.25
N HIS A 158 12.18 -16.57 -9.22
CA HIS A 158 11.77 -15.29 -9.79
C HIS A 158 10.36 -15.39 -10.36
N ASP A 159 10.06 -16.48 -11.06
CA ASP A 159 8.75 -16.70 -11.66
C ASP A 159 7.62 -16.87 -10.62
N ILE A 160 7.85 -17.64 -9.56
CA ILE A 160 6.89 -17.77 -8.45
C ILE A 160 6.65 -16.43 -7.75
N LEU A 161 7.73 -15.69 -7.44
CA LEU A 161 7.60 -14.38 -6.80
C LEU A 161 6.84 -13.40 -7.70
N ALA A 162 7.03 -13.48 -9.03
CA ALA A 162 6.31 -12.66 -9.99
C ALA A 162 4.82 -13.02 -10.04
N MET A 163 4.48 -14.32 -10.02
CA MET A 163 3.08 -14.80 -9.95
C MET A 163 2.38 -14.30 -8.68
N ILE A 164 3.02 -14.45 -7.52
CA ILE A 164 2.47 -14.00 -6.22
C ILE A 164 2.28 -12.49 -6.20
N ARG A 165 3.25 -11.72 -6.72
CA ARG A 165 3.12 -10.26 -6.83
C ARG A 165 1.94 -9.87 -7.74
N ASP A 166 1.75 -10.55 -8.87
CA ASP A 166 0.63 -10.28 -9.80
C ASP A 166 -0.74 -10.56 -9.13
N GLU A 167 -0.84 -11.69 -8.42
CA GLU A 167 -2.04 -12.05 -7.65
C GLU A 167 -2.30 -11.06 -6.50
N ALA A 168 -1.27 -10.61 -5.78
CA ALA A 168 -1.40 -9.59 -4.74
C ALA A 168 -1.98 -8.27 -5.30
N TYR A 169 -1.61 -7.88 -6.52
CA TYR A 169 -2.19 -6.71 -7.19
C TYR A 169 -3.65 -6.89 -7.59
N TYR A 170 -4.06 -8.11 -7.94
CA TYR A 170 -5.45 -8.41 -8.22
C TYR A 170 -6.34 -8.24 -6.99
N PHE A 171 -5.88 -8.67 -5.81
CA PHE A 171 -6.64 -8.57 -4.57
C PHE A 171 -6.52 -7.21 -3.86
N ALA A 172 -5.52 -6.39 -4.21
CA ALA A 172 -5.30 -5.09 -3.56
C ALA A 172 -6.54 -4.16 -3.57
N PRO A 173 -7.28 -3.98 -4.68
CA PRO A 173 -8.50 -3.16 -4.70
C PRO A 173 -9.60 -3.69 -3.77
N GLN A 174 -9.72 -5.01 -3.61
CA GLN A 174 -10.71 -5.61 -2.70
C GLN A 174 -10.42 -5.22 -1.24
N GLY A 175 -9.14 -5.16 -0.85
CA GLY A 175 -8.77 -4.62 0.44
C GLY A 175 -9.14 -3.13 0.57
N GLN A 176 -8.89 -2.33 -0.47
CA GLN A 176 -9.05 -0.86 -0.44
C GLN A 176 -10.52 -0.40 -0.43
N THR A 177 -11.43 -1.29 -0.80
CA THR A 177 -12.85 -1.01 -1.01
C THR A 177 -13.75 -1.97 -0.23
N LYS A 178 -13.22 -2.61 0.82
CA LYS A 178 -13.93 -3.65 1.58
C LYS A 178 -15.24 -3.14 2.15
N ILE A 179 -15.24 -2.02 2.87
CA ILE A 179 -16.45 -1.44 3.47
C ILE A 179 -17.46 -1.08 2.37
N MET A 180 -17.01 -0.41 1.32
CA MET A 180 -17.88 -0.02 0.20
C MET A 180 -18.46 -1.24 -0.53
N ASN A 181 -17.63 -2.23 -0.84
CA ASN A 181 -18.03 -3.40 -1.60
C ASN A 181 -19.03 -4.25 -0.81
N GLU A 182 -18.74 -4.57 0.46
CA GLU A 182 -19.67 -5.31 1.33
C GLU A 182 -20.94 -4.50 1.60
N GLY A 183 -20.81 -3.19 1.79
CA GLY A 183 -21.93 -2.27 1.97
C GLY A 183 -22.86 -2.21 0.76
N TRP A 184 -22.29 -2.10 -0.44
CA TRP A 184 -23.02 -2.05 -1.70
C TRP A 184 -23.74 -3.37 -1.99
N ALA A 185 -23.04 -4.49 -1.78
CA ALA A 185 -23.62 -5.82 -1.92
C ALA A 185 -24.77 -6.04 -0.93
N SER A 186 -24.63 -5.57 0.31
CA SER A 186 -25.67 -5.63 1.34
C SER A 186 -26.85 -4.70 1.05
N TYR A 187 -26.58 -3.50 0.55
CA TYR A 187 -27.60 -2.53 0.15
C TYR A 187 -28.50 -3.11 -0.92
N TRP A 188 -27.93 -3.67 -2.00
CA TRP A 188 -28.71 -4.28 -3.08
C TRP A 188 -29.34 -5.61 -2.69
N HIS A 189 -28.63 -6.43 -1.90
CA HIS A 189 -29.22 -7.64 -1.32
C HIS A 189 -30.50 -7.26 -0.59
N SER A 190 -30.41 -6.34 0.38
CA SER A 190 -31.57 -5.96 1.18
C SER A 190 -32.66 -5.32 0.34
N THR A 191 -32.32 -4.44 -0.60
CA THR A 191 -33.31 -3.78 -1.46
C THR A 191 -34.06 -4.76 -2.34
N ILE A 192 -33.36 -5.72 -2.97
CA ILE A 192 -33.99 -6.71 -3.84
C ILE A 192 -34.86 -7.65 -3.00
N MET A 193 -34.32 -8.19 -1.91
CA MET A 193 -35.05 -9.12 -1.07
C MET A 193 -36.33 -8.49 -0.51
N THR A 194 -36.25 -7.30 0.10
CA THR A 194 -37.42 -6.70 0.76
C THR A 194 -38.45 -6.09 -0.18
N ARG A 195 -38.10 -5.79 -1.44
CA ARG A 195 -39.04 -5.17 -2.39
C ARG A 195 -39.54 -6.10 -3.48
N HIS A 196 -38.77 -7.12 -3.84
CA HIS A 196 -39.01 -7.90 -5.05
C HIS A 196 -38.79 -9.40 -4.89
N GLY A 197 -38.02 -9.83 -3.89
CA GLY A 197 -37.55 -11.21 -3.78
C GLY A 197 -38.26 -12.04 -2.70
N LEU A 198 -38.64 -11.44 -1.58
CA LEU A 198 -39.22 -12.15 -0.45
C LEU A 198 -40.74 -12.27 -0.56
N THR A 199 -41.22 -13.42 -0.14
CA THR A 199 -42.62 -13.62 0.26
C THR A 199 -42.83 -13.24 1.73
N ASP A 200 -44.07 -13.04 2.13
CA ASP A 200 -44.46 -12.77 3.52
C ASP A 200 -44.03 -13.88 4.49
N ALA A 201 -44.02 -15.13 4.03
CA ALA A 201 -43.57 -16.29 4.81
C ALA A 201 -42.07 -16.26 5.15
N GLU A 202 -41.23 -15.62 4.35
CA GLU A 202 -39.77 -15.68 4.46
C GLU A 202 -39.17 -14.49 5.23
N VAL A 203 -40.00 -13.52 5.64
CA VAL A 203 -39.52 -12.26 6.24
C VAL A 203 -38.72 -12.48 7.51
N ILE A 204 -39.17 -13.39 8.38
CA ILE A 204 -38.52 -13.66 9.67
C ILE A 204 -37.17 -14.35 9.44
N ASP A 205 -37.13 -15.40 8.61
CA ASP A 205 -35.91 -16.15 8.31
C ASP A 205 -34.86 -15.24 7.64
N TYR A 206 -35.30 -14.39 6.71
CA TYR A 206 -34.43 -13.39 6.10
C TYR A 206 -33.90 -12.39 7.14
N ALA A 207 -34.77 -11.86 8.00
CA ALA A 207 -34.38 -10.87 9.00
C ALA A 207 -33.37 -11.45 10.00
N ASP A 208 -33.58 -12.69 10.44
CA ASP A 208 -32.67 -13.39 11.34
C ASP A 208 -31.29 -13.57 10.69
N HIS A 209 -31.23 -14.16 9.49
CA HIS A 209 -29.98 -14.36 8.75
C HIS A 209 -29.26 -13.05 8.39
N HIS A 210 -30.00 -12.04 7.93
CA HIS A 210 -29.43 -10.75 7.59
C HIS A 210 -28.89 -10.07 8.85
N SER A 211 -29.63 -10.07 9.96
CA SER A 211 -29.20 -9.43 11.20
C SER A 211 -27.92 -10.06 11.76
N GLY A 212 -27.76 -11.38 11.66
CA GLY A 212 -26.54 -12.07 12.07
C GLY A 212 -25.32 -11.64 11.25
N THR A 213 -25.47 -11.46 9.93
CA THR A 213 -24.39 -10.98 9.05
C THR A 213 -24.02 -9.52 9.33
N MET A 214 -25.02 -8.69 9.67
CA MET A 214 -24.85 -7.26 9.92
C MET A 214 -24.60 -6.92 11.39
N ALA A 215 -24.49 -7.93 12.26
CA ALA A 215 -24.26 -7.72 13.68
C ALA A 215 -22.90 -7.04 13.91
N MET A 216 -22.89 -5.98 14.71
CA MET A 216 -21.67 -5.27 15.09
C MET A 216 -21.42 -5.53 16.56
N SER A 217 -20.24 -6.07 16.89
CA SER A 217 -19.81 -6.12 18.29
C SER A 217 -19.24 -4.76 18.70
N PRO A 218 -19.32 -4.38 19.99
CA PRO A 218 -18.70 -3.16 20.48
C PRO A 218 -17.21 -3.05 20.11
N GLN A 219 -16.49 -4.18 20.10
CA GLN A 219 -15.04 -4.21 19.87
C GLN A 219 -14.63 -4.27 18.40
N ARG A 220 -15.54 -4.67 17.48
CA ARG A 220 -15.19 -4.89 16.07
C ARG A 220 -16.18 -4.19 15.15
N LEU A 221 -15.65 -3.25 14.39
CA LEU A 221 -16.38 -2.62 13.29
C LEU A 221 -16.73 -3.67 12.23
N ASN A 222 -18.01 -3.78 11.92
CA ASN A 222 -18.50 -4.66 10.86
C ASN A 222 -18.60 -3.86 9.54
N PRO A 223 -17.77 -4.18 8.52
CA PRO A 223 -17.78 -3.49 7.23
C PRO A 223 -19.15 -3.48 6.54
N TYR A 224 -19.88 -4.59 6.65
CA TYR A 224 -21.21 -4.73 6.06
C TYR A 224 -22.17 -3.70 6.67
N LYS A 225 -22.19 -3.61 8.00
CA LYS A 225 -23.07 -2.70 8.74
C LYS A 225 -22.72 -1.24 8.47
N ILE A 226 -21.44 -0.86 8.50
CA ILE A 226 -21.03 0.52 8.21
C ILE A 226 -21.40 0.87 6.77
N GLY A 227 -21.01 0.03 5.82
CA GLY A 227 -21.21 0.30 4.41
C GLY A 227 -22.68 0.43 4.02
N ILE A 228 -23.55 -0.49 4.44
CA ILE A 228 -24.98 -0.43 4.09
C ILE A 228 -25.65 0.82 4.67
N GLU A 229 -25.37 1.13 5.94
CA GLU A 229 -26.03 2.24 6.63
C GLU A 229 -25.54 3.56 6.05
N LEU A 230 -24.26 3.64 5.71
CA LEU A 230 -23.72 4.84 5.09
C LEU A 230 -24.29 5.06 3.69
N PHE A 231 -24.47 4.02 2.86
CA PHE A 231 -25.16 4.17 1.58
C PHE A 231 -26.62 4.60 1.73
N ARG A 232 -27.36 4.05 2.71
CA ARG A 232 -28.74 4.45 3.00
C ARG A 232 -28.82 5.89 3.47
N ASP A 233 -27.92 6.29 4.37
CA ASP A 233 -27.80 7.66 4.88
C ASP A 233 -27.52 8.66 3.77
N ILE A 234 -26.56 8.36 2.88
CA ILE A 234 -26.23 9.21 1.74
C ILE A 234 -27.43 9.34 0.80
N GLU A 235 -28.08 8.23 0.45
CA GLU A 235 -29.26 8.26 -0.42
C GLU A 235 -30.38 9.12 0.18
N GLU A 236 -30.66 8.95 1.48
CA GLU A 236 -31.66 9.74 2.20
C GLU A 236 -31.31 11.24 2.20
N ARG A 237 -30.07 11.60 2.53
CA ARG A 237 -29.61 12.99 2.56
C ARG A 237 -29.73 13.66 1.21
N TRP A 238 -29.33 12.98 0.13
CA TRP A 238 -29.44 13.54 -1.22
C TRP A 238 -30.87 13.62 -1.73
N ASN A 239 -31.74 12.69 -1.33
CA ASN A 239 -33.17 12.79 -1.64
C ASN A 239 -33.82 14.00 -0.96
N LYS A 240 -33.47 14.26 0.30
CA LYS A 240 -34.00 15.38 1.09
C LYS A 240 -33.30 16.72 0.84
N GLY A 241 -32.16 16.72 0.14
CA GLY A 241 -31.35 17.92 -0.09
C GLY A 241 -30.58 18.39 1.15
N GLN A 242 -30.19 17.47 2.03
CA GLN A 242 -29.41 17.71 3.26
C GLN A 242 -27.90 17.76 2.97
N PHE A 243 -27.51 18.66 2.06
CA PHE A 243 -26.12 18.88 1.65
C PHE A 243 -25.92 20.32 1.15
N GLY A 244 -24.68 20.78 1.13
CA GLY A 244 -24.31 22.13 0.67
C GLY A 244 -24.50 23.21 1.73
N ALA A 245 -24.17 24.46 1.36
CA ALA A 245 -24.10 25.59 2.29
C ALA A 245 -25.40 25.82 3.07
N GLU A 246 -26.56 25.78 2.39
CA GLU A 246 -27.86 26.00 3.03
C GLU A 246 -28.16 24.99 4.15
N TRP A 247 -27.70 23.74 4.01
CA TRP A 247 -27.85 22.72 5.05
C TRP A 247 -26.82 22.85 6.17
N GLU A 248 -25.57 23.17 5.82
CA GLU A 248 -24.47 23.31 6.78
C GLU A 248 -24.64 24.55 7.68
N GLU A 249 -25.21 25.63 7.14
CA GLU A 249 -25.45 26.89 7.86
C GLU A 249 -26.78 26.92 8.63
N CYS A 250 -27.68 25.94 8.41
CA CYS A 250 -28.93 25.83 9.14
C CYS A 250 -28.68 25.40 10.60
N ASN A 251 -28.76 26.37 11.51
CA ASN A 251 -28.60 26.18 12.95
C ASN A 251 -29.94 25.97 13.69
N ASP A 252 -31.07 25.97 12.98
CA ASP A 252 -32.39 25.73 13.57
C ASP A 252 -32.72 24.22 13.60
N ASP A 253 -32.72 23.65 14.81
CA ASP A 253 -33.06 22.25 15.06
C ASP A 253 -34.44 21.84 14.52
N TYR A 254 -35.43 22.74 14.50
CA TYR A 254 -36.76 22.45 13.99
C TYR A 254 -36.75 22.31 12.47
N GLU A 255 -36.06 23.24 11.79
CA GLU A 255 -35.91 23.25 10.34
C GLU A 255 -35.11 22.02 9.87
N ARG A 256 -33.99 21.70 10.54
CA ARG A 256 -33.18 20.51 10.22
C ARG A 256 -33.98 19.21 10.28
N LYS A 257 -34.87 19.06 11.27
CA LYS A 257 -35.70 17.85 11.44
C LYS A 257 -36.76 17.69 10.35
N HIS A 258 -37.28 18.79 9.82
CA HIS A 258 -38.31 18.78 8.77
C HIS A 258 -37.75 19.09 7.39
N TRP A 259 -36.43 19.13 7.25
CA TRP A 259 -35.77 19.42 5.98
C TRP A 259 -36.03 18.34 4.95
N ASP A 260 -36.82 18.67 3.96
CA ASP A 260 -37.08 17.83 2.79
C ASP A 260 -37.39 18.70 1.57
N LYS A 261 -36.39 18.84 0.70
CA LYS A 261 -36.52 19.50 -0.60
C LYS A 261 -37.03 18.58 -1.70
N GLN A 262 -37.25 17.29 -1.41
CA GLN A 262 -37.76 16.29 -2.35
C GLN A 262 -36.98 16.23 -3.68
N LEU A 263 -35.67 16.39 -3.62
CA LEU A 263 -34.81 16.45 -4.81
C LEU A 263 -34.70 15.10 -5.54
N GLY A 264 -34.83 13.99 -4.82
CA GLY A 264 -34.77 12.64 -5.41
C GLY A 264 -33.40 12.25 -5.99
N LEU A 265 -32.33 12.96 -5.66
CA LEU A 265 -30.99 12.78 -6.23
C LEU A 265 -30.16 11.66 -5.57
N GLY A 266 -30.71 10.98 -4.56
CA GLY A 266 -29.98 10.02 -3.74
C GLY A 266 -29.47 8.82 -4.53
N ARG A 267 -30.27 8.31 -5.47
CA ARG A 267 -29.89 7.15 -6.29
C ARG A 267 -28.68 7.46 -7.17
N ASP A 268 -28.71 8.57 -7.90
CA ASP A 268 -27.59 8.97 -8.77
C ASP A 268 -26.32 9.18 -7.95
N LYS A 269 -26.45 9.75 -6.74
CA LYS A 269 -25.30 9.99 -5.87
C LYS A 269 -24.63 8.72 -5.39
N ILE A 270 -25.37 7.71 -4.93
CA ILE A 270 -24.75 6.46 -4.46
C ILE A 270 -24.07 5.70 -5.62
N PHE A 271 -24.59 5.80 -6.85
CA PHE A 271 -23.95 5.22 -8.04
C PHE A 271 -22.67 5.96 -8.45
N GLU A 272 -22.65 7.29 -8.33
CA GLU A 272 -21.46 8.12 -8.51
C GLU A 272 -20.38 7.73 -7.49
N ILE A 273 -20.76 7.63 -6.21
CA ILE A 273 -19.84 7.28 -5.12
C ILE A 273 -19.24 5.90 -5.34
N ARG A 274 -20.09 4.90 -5.65
CA ARG A 274 -19.67 3.53 -6.00
C ARG A 274 -18.65 3.52 -7.13
N ARG A 275 -18.73 4.44 -8.08
CA ARG A 275 -17.83 4.49 -9.23
C ARG A 275 -16.44 5.03 -8.87
N ILE A 276 -16.32 5.99 -7.96
CA ILE A 276 -15.10 6.80 -7.79
C ILE A 276 -14.34 6.48 -6.49
N HIS A 277 -15.07 6.30 -5.40
CA HIS A 277 -14.46 6.25 -4.08
C HIS A 277 -13.83 4.88 -3.75
N ASN A 278 -12.90 4.92 -2.80
CA ASN A 278 -12.46 3.78 -1.99
C ASN A 278 -12.86 3.98 -0.53
N ASP A 279 -12.56 3.01 0.34
CA ASP A 279 -12.99 3.09 1.75
C ASP A 279 -12.47 4.33 2.47
N VAL A 280 -11.22 4.74 2.23
CA VAL A 280 -10.63 5.94 2.85
C VAL A 280 -11.43 7.19 2.47
N THR A 281 -11.61 7.43 1.16
CA THR A 281 -12.33 8.62 0.68
C THR A 281 -13.83 8.55 0.97
N PHE A 282 -14.42 7.35 1.02
CA PHE A 282 -15.83 7.13 1.36
C PHE A 282 -16.11 7.48 2.82
N ILE A 283 -15.30 6.96 3.75
CA ILE A 283 -15.40 7.31 5.15
C ILE A 283 -15.07 8.79 5.35
N ASP A 284 -13.98 9.29 4.75
CA ASP A 284 -13.60 10.67 4.97
C ASP A 284 -14.67 11.68 4.49
N THR A 285 -15.32 11.40 3.37
CA THR A 285 -16.30 12.33 2.80
C THR A 285 -17.68 12.21 3.45
N PHE A 286 -18.15 10.98 3.74
CA PHE A 286 -19.56 10.75 4.05
C PHE A 286 -19.83 10.33 5.50
N PHE A 287 -18.82 9.90 6.25
CA PHE A 287 -18.97 9.58 7.67
C PHE A 287 -19.07 10.88 8.47
N THR A 288 -20.30 11.28 8.81
CA THR A 288 -20.60 12.53 9.53
C THR A 288 -20.81 12.30 11.03
N GLU A 289 -20.78 13.37 11.80
CA GLU A 289 -21.09 13.32 13.23
C GLU A 289 -22.53 12.85 13.49
N GLU A 290 -23.47 13.32 12.68
CA GLU A 290 -24.88 12.91 12.76
C GLU A 290 -25.02 11.40 12.53
N PHE A 291 -24.31 10.85 11.53
CA PHE A 291 -24.28 9.42 11.27
C PHE A 291 -23.70 8.65 12.47
N CYS A 292 -22.54 9.09 12.98
CA CYS A 292 -21.87 8.49 14.12
C CYS A 292 -22.79 8.43 15.36
N ARG A 293 -23.51 9.53 15.66
CA ARG A 293 -24.47 9.63 16.76
C ARG A 293 -25.69 8.74 16.54
N LYS A 294 -26.30 8.78 15.33
CA LYS A 294 -27.47 7.97 14.95
C LYS A 294 -27.20 6.47 15.13
N HIS A 295 -26.02 6.01 14.74
CA HIS A 295 -25.63 4.61 14.81
C HIS A 295 -24.90 4.21 16.11
N LYS A 296 -24.81 5.13 17.09
CA LYS A 296 -24.17 4.91 18.39
C LYS A 296 -22.75 4.33 18.28
N MET A 297 -21.97 4.85 17.34
CA MET A 297 -20.59 4.43 17.14
C MET A 297 -19.70 5.12 18.18
N PHE A 298 -19.11 4.34 19.09
CA PHE A 298 -18.22 4.80 20.15
C PHE A 298 -16.82 4.24 19.95
N MET A 299 -15.78 4.97 20.38
CA MET A 299 -14.43 4.39 20.43
C MET A 299 -14.28 3.49 21.64
N PHE A 300 -13.65 2.35 21.45
CA PHE A 300 -13.23 1.47 22.54
C PHE A 300 -11.70 1.38 22.54
N ALA A 301 -11.08 1.58 23.71
CA ALA A 301 -9.66 1.36 23.92
C ALA A 301 -9.50 0.21 24.92
N TYR A 302 -8.46 -0.59 24.70
CA TYR A 302 -8.10 -1.63 25.65
C TYR A 302 -7.43 -0.97 26.85
N ASN A 303 -7.93 -1.26 28.05
CA ASN A 303 -7.34 -0.79 29.29
C ASN A 303 -6.49 -1.92 29.88
N ASP A 304 -5.17 -1.78 29.81
CA ASP A 304 -4.21 -2.79 30.30
C ASP A 304 -4.35 -3.07 31.80
N SER A 305 -4.92 -2.14 32.58
CA SER A 305 -5.14 -2.33 34.01
C SER A 305 -6.41 -3.11 34.34
N SER A 306 -7.47 -2.98 33.54
CA SER A 306 -8.75 -3.67 33.76
C SER A 306 -8.94 -4.93 32.91
N GLY A 307 -8.03 -5.18 31.94
CA GLY A 307 -8.10 -6.30 31.01
C GLY A 307 -9.31 -6.26 30.08
N ASN A 308 -10.01 -5.12 30.02
CA ASN A 308 -11.26 -4.94 29.30
C ASN A 308 -11.18 -3.74 28.34
N TYR A 309 -12.05 -3.77 27.32
CA TYR A 309 -12.24 -2.63 26.43
C TYR A 309 -13.22 -1.63 27.04
N GLU A 310 -12.77 -0.39 27.26
CA GLU A 310 -13.58 0.71 27.80
C GLU A 310 -13.82 1.77 26.72
N ILE A 311 -14.90 2.56 26.86
CA ILE A 311 -15.19 3.64 25.90
C ILE A 311 -14.10 4.70 26.02
N ALA A 312 -13.23 4.78 25.01
CA ALA A 312 -12.07 5.67 25.01
C ALA A 312 -12.46 7.13 24.79
N SER A 313 -13.38 7.38 23.85
CA SER A 313 -13.95 8.69 23.63
C SER A 313 -15.22 8.60 22.79
N ARG A 314 -16.08 9.59 22.97
CA ARG A 314 -17.34 9.80 22.23
C ARG A 314 -17.21 10.94 21.21
N GLU A 315 -16.01 11.50 21.08
CA GLU A 315 -15.74 12.61 20.17
C GLU A 315 -15.63 12.10 18.74
N PHE A 316 -16.48 12.62 17.87
CA PHE A 316 -16.58 12.20 16.48
C PHE A 316 -15.24 12.27 15.73
N GLN A 317 -14.46 13.33 15.94
CA GLN A 317 -13.17 13.49 15.26
C GLN A 317 -12.21 12.36 15.61
N ALA A 318 -12.14 11.96 16.88
CA ALA A 318 -11.30 10.86 17.30
C ALA A 318 -11.75 9.52 16.70
N VAL A 319 -13.07 9.24 16.67
CA VAL A 319 -13.66 8.05 16.03
C VAL A 319 -13.28 7.99 14.55
N LYS A 320 -13.49 9.10 13.82
CA LYS A 320 -13.21 9.19 12.38
C LYS A 320 -11.73 8.99 12.09
N GLN A 321 -10.84 9.65 12.86
CA GLN A 321 -9.39 9.51 12.67
C GLN A 321 -8.90 8.09 12.95
N GLN A 322 -9.41 7.43 14.00
CA GLN A 322 -9.06 6.04 14.28
C GLN A 322 -9.50 5.11 13.13
N LEU A 323 -10.72 5.29 12.61
CA LEU A 323 -11.22 4.52 11.48
C LEU A 323 -10.36 4.76 10.23
N LEU A 324 -10.07 6.01 9.88
CA LEU A 324 -9.21 6.35 8.75
C LEU A 324 -7.79 5.79 8.91
N LYS A 325 -7.21 5.85 10.11
CA LYS A 325 -5.90 5.25 10.39
C LYS A 325 -5.92 3.73 10.18
N SER A 326 -6.97 3.05 10.62
CA SER A 326 -7.13 1.60 10.41
C SER A 326 -7.33 1.20 8.94
N LEU A 327 -7.86 2.11 8.11
CA LEU A 327 -8.06 1.88 6.68
C LEU A 327 -6.83 2.28 5.85
N THR A 328 -6.03 3.21 6.37
CA THR A 328 -4.77 3.63 5.75
C THR A 328 -3.83 2.43 5.68
N ASN A 329 -3.41 2.09 4.46
CA ASN A 329 -2.63 0.88 4.18
C ASN A 329 -3.24 -0.41 4.77
N HIS A 330 -4.57 -0.49 4.91
CA HIS A 330 -5.27 -1.63 5.52
C HIS A 330 -4.84 -1.94 6.96
N GLY A 331 -4.37 -0.94 7.70
CA GLY A 331 -3.84 -1.09 9.05
C GLY A 331 -2.51 -1.84 9.09
N ARG A 332 -1.85 -2.02 7.92
CA ARG A 332 -0.54 -2.65 7.80
C ARG A 332 0.55 -1.58 7.92
N PRO A 333 1.72 -1.92 8.47
CA PRO A 333 2.83 -0.99 8.58
C PRO A 333 3.36 -0.58 7.20
N PHE A 334 3.89 0.64 7.11
CA PHE A 334 4.55 1.13 5.91
C PHE A 334 6.03 0.76 5.94
N ILE A 335 6.42 -0.21 5.12
CA ILE A 335 7.80 -0.67 5.02
C ILE A 335 8.40 -0.23 3.69
N TYR A 336 9.65 0.26 3.72
CA TYR A 336 10.37 0.69 2.53
C TYR A 336 11.76 0.03 2.49
N VAL A 337 12.19 -0.40 1.30
CA VAL A 337 13.61 -0.69 1.04
C VAL A 337 14.35 0.63 1.00
N GLN A 338 15.23 0.85 1.98
CA GLN A 338 16.03 2.06 2.09
C GLN A 338 17.41 1.84 1.45
N ASP A 339 18.03 0.68 1.66
CA ASP A 339 19.32 0.34 1.06
C ASP A 339 19.46 -1.18 0.86
N GLY A 340 19.81 -1.64 -0.34
CA GLY A 340 20.08 -3.02 -0.72
C GLY A 340 21.56 -3.34 -0.82
N ASN A 341 22.43 -2.40 -0.46
CA ASN A 341 23.86 -2.64 -0.26
C ASN A 341 24.33 -2.07 1.08
N TYR A 342 23.54 -2.33 2.14
CA TYR A 342 23.80 -1.76 3.44
C TYR A 342 25.20 -2.11 3.94
N ARG A 343 25.90 -1.08 4.45
CA ARG A 343 27.31 -1.13 4.89
C ARG A 343 28.27 -1.66 3.82
N ASN A 344 27.91 -1.57 2.54
CA ASN A 344 28.64 -2.15 1.41
C ASN A 344 28.85 -3.67 1.52
N ARG A 345 27.93 -4.38 2.20
CA ARG A 345 27.98 -5.83 2.41
C ARG A 345 26.91 -6.58 1.62
N GLY A 346 26.17 -5.91 0.73
CA GLY A 346 25.02 -6.48 0.03
C GLY A 346 23.86 -6.85 0.97
N GLU A 347 23.85 -6.30 2.19
CA GLU A 347 22.80 -6.52 3.18
C GLU A 347 21.58 -5.66 2.83
N LEU A 348 20.38 -6.14 3.15
CA LEU A 348 19.14 -5.42 2.89
C LEU A 348 18.73 -4.63 4.14
N TYR A 349 18.52 -3.32 3.99
CA TYR A 349 18.06 -2.41 5.02
C TYR A 349 16.69 -1.85 4.67
N LEU A 350 15.74 -2.17 5.52
CA LEU A 350 14.36 -1.74 5.45
C LEU A 350 14.12 -0.66 6.50
N ARG A 351 13.19 0.23 6.22
CA ARG A 351 12.73 1.24 7.18
C ARG A 351 11.23 1.12 7.35
N HIS A 352 10.80 1.00 8.59
CA HIS A 352 9.42 1.17 9.00
C HIS A 352 9.12 2.66 9.18
N ASP A 353 8.15 3.18 8.44
CA ASP A 353 7.61 4.52 8.68
C ASP A 353 6.65 4.47 9.88
N PHE A 354 7.21 4.71 11.07
CA PHE A 354 6.49 4.63 12.34
C PHE A 354 5.46 5.75 12.47
N GLN A 355 4.18 5.37 12.47
CA GLN A 355 3.04 6.28 12.62
C GLN A 355 2.34 6.09 13.97
N GLY A 356 3.13 5.88 15.05
CA GLY A 356 2.63 5.67 16.41
C GLY A 356 2.05 4.28 16.66
N VAL A 357 2.40 3.28 15.84
CA VAL A 357 2.05 1.87 16.05
C VAL A 357 3.31 1.06 15.82
N GLU A 358 3.71 0.28 16.82
CA GLU A 358 4.89 -0.57 16.74
C GLU A 358 4.64 -1.81 15.89
N LEU A 359 5.73 -2.41 15.39
CA LEU A 359 5.65 -3.70 14.73
C LEU A 359 5.40 -4.79 15.78
N LYS A 360 4.50 -5.73 15.46
CA LYS A 360 4.39 -6.95 16.25
C LYS A 360 5.68 -7.74 16.09
N GLN A 361 6.38 -7.97 17.20
CA GLN A 361 7.73 -8.56 17.19
C GLN A 361 7.76 -9.93 16.51
N ASP A 362 6.82 -10.82 16.83
CA ASP A 362 6.75 -12.16 16.22
C ASP A 362 6.63 -12.09 14.69
N TYR A 363 5.74 -11.22 14.19
CA TYR A 363 5.54 -11.02 12.76
C TYR A 363 6.77 -10.39 12.09
N ALA A 364 7.42 -9.44 12.76
CA ALA A 364 8.63 -8.81 12.26
C ALA A 364 9.78 -9.83 12.14
N ASN A 365 9.96 -10.68 13.15
CA ASN A 365 10.97 -11.75 13.13
C ASN A 365 10.72 -12.74 11.99
N ASP A 366 9.50 -13.26 11.87
CA ASP A 366 9.16 -14.20 10.79
C ASP A 366 9.32 -13.56 9.39
N SER A 367 8.92 -12.30 9.24
CA SER A 367 9.07 -11.55 7.98
C SER A 367 10.54 -11.36 7.61
N LEU A 368 11.41 -11.03 8.58
CA LEU A 368 12.85 -10.90 8.35
C LEU A 368 13.49 -12.24 7.96
N ALA A 369 13.06 -13.34 8.57
CA ALA A 369 13.54 -14.67 8.22
C ALA A 369 13.17 -15.05 6.77
N ASN A 370 11.94 -14.77 6.35
CA ASN A 370 11.50 -15.00 4.98
C ASN A 370 12.16 -14.05 3.97
N LEU A 371 12.37 -12.79 4.33
CA LEU A 371 13.13 -11.84 3.51
C LEU A 371 14.57 -12.28 3.31
N GLN A 372 15.26 -12.73 4.38
CA GLN A 372 16.63 -13.24 4.30
C GLN A 372 16.70 -14.48 3.41
N ARG A 373 15.70 -15.37 3.48
CA ARG A 373 15.63 -16.55 2.61
C ARG A 373 15.55 -16.18 1.12
N ILE A 374 14.83 -15.11 0.77
CA ILE A 374 14.67 -14.64 -0.62
C ILE A 374 15.89 -13.81 -1.06
N TRP A 375 16.42 -12.95 -0.19
CA TRP A 375 17.54 -12.06 -0.48
C TRP A 375 18.90 -12.77 -0.46
N GLY A 376 19.05 -13.80 0.38
CA GLY A 376 20.27 -14.60 0.54
C GLY A 376 21.37 -13.99 1.40
N ARG A 377 21.19 -12.76 1.91
CA ARG A 377 22.12 -12.04 2.79
C ARG A 377 21.38 -11.46 4.00
N PRO A 378 22.08 -11.06 5.07
CA PRO A 378 21.43 -10.48 6.25
C PRO A 378 20.48 -9.33 5.91
N VAL A 379 19.37 -9.28 6.65
CA VAL A 379 18.31 -8.29 6.49
C VAL A 379 18.10 -7.55 7.80
N HIS A 380 17.89 -6.25 7.69
CA HIS A 380 17.72 -5.31 8.79
C HIS A 380 16.44 -4.52 8.59
N ILE A 381 15.74 -4.21 9.66
CA ILE A 381 14.62 -3.27 9.67
C ILE A 381 14.79 -2.29 10.82
N GLU A 382 14.79 -1.00 10.47
CA GLU A 382 14.72 0.11 11.41
C GLU A 382 13.26 0.36 11.78
N THR A 383 12.95 0.38 13.08
CA THR A 383 11.63 0.65 13.64
C THR A 383 11.76 1.35 15.00
N VAL A 384 10.64 1.73 15.61
CA VAL A 384 10.58 2.19 17.00
C VAL A 384 9.98 1.06 17.86
N VAL A 385 10.59 0.81 19.02
CA VAL A 385 10.12 -0.12 20.07
C VAL A 385 10.33 0.58 21.41
N ASP A 386 9.30 0.64 22.25
CA ASP A 386 9.32 1.34 23.55
C ASP A 386 9.83 2.80 23.43
N ASP A 387 9.35 3.51 22.40
CA ASP A 387 9.77 4.88 22.02
C ASP A 387 11.27 5.04 21.68
N GLN A 388 12.01 3.94 21.49
CA GLN A 388 13.41 3.95 21.10
C GLN A 388 13.60 3.46 19.66
N LEU A 389 14.42 4.20 18.90
CA LEU A 389 14.84 3.77 17.57
C LEU A 389 15.63 2.47 17.71
N THR A 390 15.18 1.43 17.01
CA THR A 390 15.65 0.06 17.16
C THR A 390 15.83 -0.58 15.80
N VAL A 391 16.95 -1.26 15.60
CA VAL A 391 17.23 -2.05 14.40
C VAL A 391 17.11 -3.52 14.75
N MET A 392 16.09 -4.18 14.17
CA MET A 392 15.94 -5.63 14.22
C MET A 392 16.65 -6.24 13.01
N SER A 393 17.44 -7.28 13.23
CA SER A 393 18.30 -7.90 12.23
C SER A 393 18.14 -9.40 12.24
N TYR A 394 18.29 -10.03 11.07
CA TYR A 394 18.39 -11.48 10.94
C TYR A 394 19.49 -11.85 9.96
N ASP A 395 20.44 -12.69 10.40
CA ASP A 395 21.62 -13.08 9.62
C ASP A 395 21.45 -14.39 8.84
N GLY A 396 20.33 -15.09 9.02
CA GLY A 396 20.07 -16.43 8.51
C GLY A 396 20.06 -17.53 9.58
N THR A 397 20.48 -17.19 10.80
CA THR A 397 20.54 -18.12 11.94
C THR A 397 19.97 -17.51 13.22
N HIS A 398 20.28 -16.24 13.51
CA HIS A 398 19.94 -15.59 14.75
C HIS A 398 19.26 -14.23 14.50
N HIS A 399 18.29 -13.92 15.35
CA HIS A 399 17.71 -12.59 15.44
C HIS A 399 18.54 -11.74 16.40
N GLU A 400 18.81 -10.50 16.01
CA GLU A 400 19.50 -9.53 16.85
C GLU A 400 18.69 -8.23 16.88
N ILE A 401 18.53 -7.66 18.06
CA ILE A 401 17.86 -6.38 18.27
C ILE A 401 18.87 -5.43 18.88
N ARG A 402 19.09 -4.28 18.21
CA ARG A 402 19.99 -3.23 18.70
C ARG A 402 19.22 -1.92 18.80
N SER A 403 19.19 -1.32 19.99
CA SER A 403 18.79 0.08 20.13
C SER A 403 19.84 0.96 19.46
N ALA A 404 19.40 1.93 18.65
CA ALA A 404 20.25 2.84 17.89
C ALA A 404 20.88 3.93 18.77
#